data_AF-A0A2R6D862-F1
#
_entry.id   AF-A0A2R6D862-F1
#
_cell.length_a   1.000
_cell.length_b   1.000
_cell.length_c   1.000
_cell.angle_alpha   90.00
_cell.angle_beta   90.00
_cell.angle_gamma   90.00
#
_symmetry.space_group_name_H-M   'P 1'
#
loop_
_entity.id
_entity.type
_entity.pdbx_description
1 polymer ?
#
loop_
_entity_poly.entity_id
_entity_poly.type
_entity_poly.pdbx_seq_one_letter_code
_entity_poly.pdbx_strand_id
1 'polypeptide(L)' 'MIERLAAVDNALSERQKLVSGAVVVALGVALIAVMSFGEIGTESMKIVLGLFGALFVIVGTLLVGTSEDREHAV' A
#
# COMPACT_ATOMS: atom_id res chain seq x y z
N MET A 1 -18.57 -7.31 -7.59
CA MET A 1 -17.32 -7.28 -6.79
C MET A 1 -16.72 -5.88 -6.76
N ILE A 2 -16.57 -5.21 -7.91
CA ILE A 2 -16.14 -3.79 -8.03
C ILE A 2 -17.10 -2.83 -7.28
N GLU A 3 -18.41 -3.05 -7.35
CA GLU A 3 -19.40 -2.23 -6.61
C GLU A 3 -19.24 -2.29 -5.08
N ARG A 4 -18.72 -3.40 -4.52
CA ARG A 4 -18.48 -3.50 -3.08
C ARG A 4 -17.21 -2.78 -2.65
N LEU A 5 -16.20 -2.71 -3.52
CA LEU A 5 -15.03 -1.87 -3.27
C LEU A 5 -15.41 -0.39 -3.32
N ALA A 6 -16.21 0.02 -4.31
CA ALA A 6 -16.71 1.40 -4.43
C ALA A 6 -17.54 1.83 -3.22
N ALA A 7 -18.33 0.92 -2.63
CA ALA A 7 -19.13 1.22 -1.43
C ALA A 7 -18.27 1.39 -0.17
N VAL A 8 -17.17 0.64 -0.03
CA VAL A 8 -16.20 0.84 1.07
C VAL A 8 -15.41 2.13 0.85
N ASP A 9 -15.06 2.42 -0.40
CA ASP A 9 -14.35 3.63 -0.80
C ASP A 9 -15.19 4.90 -0.56
N ASN A 10 -16.51 4.84 -0.75
CA ASN A 10 -17.42 5.95 -0.39
C ASN A 10 -17.73 6.04 1.12
N ALA A 11 -17.47 4.99 1.89
CA ALA A 11 -17.74 4.96 3.34
C ALA A 11 -16.53 5.43 4.18
N LEU A 12 -15.33 5.46 3.61
CA LEU A 12 -14.12 5.97 4.24
C LEU A 12 -13.97 7.47 3.96
N SER A 13 -13.86 8.27 5.01
CA SER A 13 -13.51 9.69 4.89
C SER A 13 -12.18 9.85 4.12
N GLU A 14 -12.03 10.87 3.27
CA GLU A 14 -10.82 11.08 2.44
C GLU A 14 -9.51 11.00 3.25
N ARG A 15 -9.54 11.50 4.48
CA ARG A 15 -8.42 11.42 5.44
C ARG A 15 -8.04 9.98 5.78
N GLN A 16 -9.01 9.07 5.83
CA GLN A 16 -8.77 7.65 6.06
C GLN A 16 -8.24 6.95 4.80
N LYS A 17 -8.63 7.36 3.59
CA LYS A 17 -8.00 6.86 2.35
C LYS A 17 -6.53 7.26 2.27
N LEU A 18 -6.22 8.52 2.56
CA LEU A 18 -4.84 9.02 2.61
C LEU A 18 -4.00 8.28 3.67
N VAL A 19 -4.50 8.17 4.89
CA VAL A 19 -3.77 7.50 5.99
C VAL A 19 -3.63 6.00 5.71
N SER A 20 -4.67 5.32 5.24
CA SER A 20 -4.59 3.90 4.91
C SER A 20 -3.64 3.63 3.75
N GLY A 21 -3.68 4.44 2.69
CA GLY A 21 -2.74 4.35 1.58
C GLY A 21 -1.29 4.56 2.02
N ALA A 22 -1.01 5.59 2.83
CA ALA A 22 0.32 5.87 3.36
C ALA A 22 0.83 4.74 4.28
N VAL A 23 -0.02 4.18 5.14
CA VAL A 23 0.30 3.04 6.00
C VAL A 23 0.62 1.80 5.16
N VAL A 24 -0.13 1.56 4.08
CA VAL A 24 0.09 0.44 3.16
C VAL A 24 1.41 0.59 2.41
N VAL A 25 1.79 1.80 1.98
CA VAL A 25 3.11 2.07 1.40
C VAL A 25 4.22 1.80 2.41
N ALA A 26 4.09 2.32 3.64
CA ALA A 26 5.09 2.12 4.69
C ALA A 26 5.30 0.63 5.00
N LEU A 27 4.21 -0.15 5.02
CA LEU A 27 4.26 -1.59 5.21
C LEU A 27 4.98 -2.31 4.06
N GLY A 28 4.71 -1.91 2.81
CA GLY A 28 5.39 -2.43 1.63
C GLY A 28 6.90 -2.15 1.65
N VAL A 29 7.29 -0.93 2.02
CA VAL A 29 8.70 -0.55 2.20
C VAL A 29 9.37 -1.34 3.32
N ALA A 30 8.67 -1.55 4.45
CA ALA A 30 9.19 -2.36 5.55
C ALA A 30 9.44 -3.81 5.12
N LEU A 31 8.54 -4.41 4.33
CA LEU A 31 8.73 -5.76 3.79
C LEU A 31 9.93 -5.85 2.85
N ILE A 32 10.10 -4.84 1.98
CA ILE A 32 11.29 -4.76 1.10
C ILE A 32 12.55 -4.62 1.95
N ALA A 33 12.54 -3.78 2.99
CA ALA A 33 13.67 -3.61 3.88
C ALA A 33 14.03 -4.91 4.63
N VAL A 34 13.02 -5.63 5.14
CA VAL A 34 13.23 -6.93 5.79
C VAL A 34 13.78 -7.97 4.81
N MET A 35 13.34 -7.95 3.55
CA MET A 35 13.91 -8.81 2.51
C MET A 35 15.37 -8.46 2.20
N SER A 36 15.68 -7.17 2.08
CA SER A 36 17.01 -6.66 1.68
C SER A 36 18.05 -6.74 2.78
N PHE A 37 17.66 -6.51 4.03
CA PHE A 37 18.57 -6.41 5.18
C PHE A 37 18.37 -7.51 6.22
N GLY A 38 17.27 -8.25 6.17
CA GLY A 38 17.03 -9.38 7.06
C GLY A 38 17.80 -10.61 6.62
N GLU A 39 18.34 -11.36 7.59
CA GLU A 39 18.90 -12.70 7.37
C GLU A 39 17.76 -13.71 7.13
N ILE A 40 17.15 -13.64 5.95
CA ILE A 40 16.17 -14.61 5.49
C ILE A 40 16.92 -15.76 4.82
N GLY A 41 16.86 -16.94 5.43
CA GLY A 41 17.65 -18.11 5.06
C GLY A 41 17.27 -18.79 3.75
N THR A 42 16.12 -18.47 3.14
CA THR A 42 15.66 -19.10 1.89
C THR A 42 15.38 -18.07 0.80
N GLU A 43 15.95 -18.29 -0.39
CA GLU A 43 15.75 -17.41 -1.56
C GLU A 43 14.27 -17.32 -1.97
N SER A 44 13.53 -18.43 -1.86
CA SER A 44 12.10 -18.48 -2.14
C SER A 44 11.31 -17.48 -1.29
N MET A 45 11.67 -17.33 -0.01
CA MET A 45 11.00 -16.41 0.89
C MET A 45 11.34 -14.95 0.58
N LYS A 46 12.58 -14.67 0.12
CA LYS A 46 12.95 -13.34 -0.37
C LYS A 46 12.11 -12.93 -1.57
N ILE A 47 11.96 -13.82 -2.55
CA ILE A 47 11.14 -13.55 -3.75
C ILE A 47 9.68 -13.24 -3.37
N VAL A 48 9.11 -14.03 -2.46
CA VAL A 48 7.74 -13.81 -1.97
C VAL A 48 7.64 -12.46 -1.25
N LEU A 49 8.54 -12.15 -0.31
CA LEU A 49 8.52 -10.85 0.37
C LEU A 49 8.68 -9.68 -0.60
N GLY A 50 9.55 -9.81 -1.60
CA GLY A 50 9.77 -8.77 -2.61
C GLY A 50 8.52 -8.52 -3.44
N LEU A 51 7.85 -9.57 -3.92
CA LEU A 51 6.60 -9.48 -4.66
C LEU A 51 5.49 -8.82 -3.83
N PHE A 52 5.31 -9.26 -2.58
CA PHE A 52 4.31 -8.66 -1.70
C PHE A 52 4.64 -7.22 -1.36
N GLY A 53 5.90 -6.91 -1.05
CA GLY A 53 6.36 -5.55 -0.76
C GLY A 53 6.11 -4.60 -1.94
N ALA A 54 6.45 -5.03 -3.16
CA ALA A 54 6.18 -4.25 -4.38
C ALA A 54 4.68 -4.03 -4.60
N LEU A 55 3.85 -5.08 -4.43
CA LEU A 55 2.39 -4.95 -4.55
C LEU A 55 1.81 -3.97 -3.52
N PHE A 56 2.26 -4.03 -2.26
CA PHE A 56 1.81 -3.10 -1.22
C PHE A 56 2.21 -1.66 -1.55
N VAL A 57 3.43 -1.41 -2.04
CA VAL A 57 3.83 -0.06 -2.46
C VAL A 57 2.95 0.44 -3.61
N ILE A 58 2.70 -0.39 -4.62
CA ILE A 58 1.86 -0.01 -5.78
C ILE A 58 0.43 0.29 -5.33
N VAL A 59 -0.20 -0.60 -4.57
CA VAL A 59 -1.58 -0.44 -4.10
C VAL A 59 -1.69 0.77 -3.16
N GLY A 60 -0.75 0.93 -2.22
CA GLY A 60 -0.73 2.07 -1.31
C GLY A 60 -0.55 3.39 -2.06
N THR A 61 0.33 3.42 -3.06
CA THR A 61 0.54 4.61 -3.91
C THR A 61 -0.71 4.94 -4.72
N LEU A 62 -1.41 3.93 -5.24
CA LEU A 62 -2.68 4.13 -5.94
C LEU A 62 -3.75 4.69 -5.00
N LEU A 63 -3.90 4.13 -3.79
CA LEU A 63 -4.86 4.62 -2.79
C LEU A 63 -4.60 6.07 -2.36
N VAL A 64 -3.33 6.46 -2.19
CA VAL A 64 -2.94 7.85 -1.94
C VAL A 64 -3.19 8.72 -3.17
N GLY A 65 -2.89 8.22 -4.37
CA GLY A 65 -3.03 8.97 -5.62
C GLY A 65 -4.47 9.20 -6.05
N THR A 66 -5.42 8.35 -5.61
CA THR A 66 -6.85 8.46 -5.91
C THR A 66 -7.65 9.20 -4.83
N SER A 67 -7.03 9.69 -3.75
CA SER A 67 -7.75 10.51 -2.78
C SER A 67 -7.99 11.91 -3.35
N GLU A 68 -9.25 12.35 -3.35
CA GLU A 68 -9.75 13.64 -3.88
C GLU A 68 -9.09 14.89 -3.24
N ASP A 69 -8.43 14.75 -2.08
CA ASP A 69 -7.68 15.82 -1.39
C ASP A 69 -6.50 16.40 -2.22
N ARG A 70 -6.22 15.83 -3.40
CA ARG A 70 -5.29 16.42 -4.38
C ARG A 70 -5.81 17.72 -5.00
N GLU A 71 -7.12 18.03 -4.90
CA GLU A 71 -7.69 19.30 -5.38
C GLU A 71 -7.57 20.47 -4.38
N HIS A 72 -7.22 20.22 -3.11
CA HIS A 72 -7.06 21.26 -2.09
C HIS A 72 -5.63 21.49 -1.62
N ALA A 73 -4.65 20.79 -2.20
CA ALA A 73 -3.22 20.93 -1.88
C ALA A 73 -2.46 21.90 -2.79
N VAL A 74 -3.15 22.89 -3.39
CA VAL A 74 -2.53 24.00 -4.15
C VAL A 74 -3.09 25.34 -3.70
#